data_AF-A0A925VRE8-F1
#
_entry.id   AF-A0A925VRE8-F1
#
_cell.length_a   1.000
_cell.length_b   1.000
_cell.length_c   1.000
_cell.angle_alpha   90.00
_cell.angle_beta   90.00
_cell.angle_gamma   90.00
#
_symmetry.space_group_name_H-M   'P 1'
#
loop_
_entity.id
_entity.type
_entity.pdbx_description
1 polymer ?
#
loop_
_entity_poly.entity_id
_entity_poly.type
_entity_poly.pdbx_seq_one_letter_code
_entity_poly.pdbx_strand_id
1 'polypeptide(L)' 'NHAVRRVTPAGRLETLARDPRLRWPDSFGLGPDNFLYLTAAQIHLTPKWNNGQDRVQYPFRLYKLKLP' A
#
# COMPACT_ATOMS: atom_id res chain seq x y z
N ASN A 1 3.11 10.01 0.79
CA ASN A 1 4.46 9.40 0.66
C ASN A 1 4.53 8.15 -0.22
N HIS A 2 3.41 7.48 -0.53
CA HIS A 2 3.32 6.37 -1.51
C HIS A 2 4.42 5.30 -1.33
N ALA A 3 4.55 4.77 -0.13
CA ALA A 3 5.63 3.86 0.24
C ALA A 3 5.15 2.75 1.17
N VAL A 4 5.77 1.59 1.05
CA VAL A 4 5.69 0.48 2.00
C VAL A 4 7.01 0.42 2.75
N ARG A 5 6.94 0.37 4.08
CA ARG A 5 8.10 0.35 4.96
C ARG A 5 7.99 -0.82 5.92
N ARG A 6 9.13 -1.34 6.36
CA ARG A 6 9.23 -2.30 7.46
C ARG A 6 9.98 -1.69 8.63
N VAL A 7 9.69 -2.17 9.82
CA VAL A 7 10.52 -1.95 11.00
C VAL A 7 11.34 -3.22 11.20
N THR A 8 12.65 -3.09 11.30
CA THR A 8 13.55 -4.24 11.56
C THR A 8 13.46 -4.67 13.03
N PRO A 9 13.96 -5.86 13.39
CA PRO A 9 14.07 -6.26 14.80
C PRO A 9 14.90 -5.29 15.66
N ALA A 10 15.80 -4.53 15.04
CA ALA A 10 16.59 -3.48 15.70
C ALA A 10 15.84 -2.13 15.82
N GLY A 11 14.55 -2.08 15.44
CA GLY A 11 13.73 -0.86 15.49
C GLY A 11 13.99 0.13 14.34
N ARG A 12 14.77 -0.25 13.31
CA ARG A 12 15.07 0.65 12.18
C ARG A 12 13.93 0.65 11.17
N LEU A 13 13.52 1.83 10.72
CA LEU A 13 12.56 1.96 9.62
C LEU A 13 13.27 1.85 8.26
N GLU A 14 12.85 0.90 7.43
CA GLU A 14 13.40 0.66 6.10
C GLU A 14 12.31 0.78 5.04
N THR A 15 12.62 1.42 3.91
CA THR A 15 11.68 1.51 2.78
C THR A 15 11.86 0.29 1.89
N LEU A 16 10.80 -0.52 1.76
CA LEU A 16 10.78 -1.70 0.89
C LEU A 16 10.38 -1.34 -0.54
N ALA A 17 9.43 -0.43 -0.69
CA ALA A 17 8.99 0.07 -1.98
C ALA A 17 8.49 1.51 -1.86
N ARG A 18 8.70 2.30 -2.91
CA ARG A 18 8.11 3.63 -3.08
C ARG A 18 7.70 3.80 -4.52
N ASP A 19 6.40 4.03 -4.75
CA ASP A 19 5.83 4.12 -6.09
C ASP A 19 4.51 4.89 -6.04
N PRO A 20 4.27 5.89 -6.91
CA PRO A 20 3.02 6.67 -6.93
C PRO A 20 1.73 5.85 -7.00
N ARG A 21 1.80 4.62 -7.52
CA ARG A 21 0.68 3.69 -7.62
C ARG A 21 0.25 3.12 -6.26
N LEU A 22 1.10 3.21 -5.23
CA LEU A 22 0.83 2.79 -3.83
C LEU A 22 0.01 3.84 -3.08
N ARG A 23 -1.20 4.08 -3.59
CA ARG A 23 -2.18 5.01 -3.03
C ARG A 23 -2.95 4.35 -1.88
N TRP A 24 -2.50 4.61 -0.66
CA TRP A 24 -3.07 4.07 0.58
C TRP A 24 -3.08 2.53 0.57
N PRO A 25 -1.90 1.89 0.69
CA PRO A 25 -1.85 0.45 0.90
C PRO A 25 -2.40 0.11 2.29
N ASP A 26 -3.47 -0.67 2.34
CA ASP A 26 -4.27 -0.90 3.56
C ASP A 26 -4.17 -2.33 4.09
N SER A 27 -4.03 -3.31 3.20
CA SER A 27 -3.98 -4.72 3.54
C SER A 27 -2.68 -5.36 3.06
N PHE A 28 -2.15 -6.30 3.84
CA PHE A 28 -0.88 -6.97 3.58
C PHE A 28 -1.04 -8.48 3.78
N GLY A 29 -0.46 -9.28 2.88
CA GLY A 29 -0.41 -10.74 2.99
C GLY A 29 0.96 -11.26 2.56
N LEU A 30 1.55 -12.16 3.36
CA LEU A 30 2.78 -12.85 2.98
C LEU A 30 2.43 -14.16 2.26
N GLY A 31 2.93 -14.32 1.04
CA GLY A 31 2.79 -15.56 0.29
C GLY A 31 3.90 -16.56 0.60
N PRO A 32 3.68 -17.87 0.32
CA PRO A 32 4.70 -18.91 0.50
C PRO A 32 5.88 -18.77 -0.47
N ASP A 33 5.77 -17.89 -1.47
CA ASP A 33 6.75 -17.58 -2.52
C ASP A 33 7.73 -16.45 -2.13
N ASN A 34 7.74 -16.05 -0.86
CA ASN A 34 8.52 -14.92 -0.33
C ASN A 34 8.20 -13.59 -1.05
N PHE A 35 6.90 -13.37 -1.32
CA PHE A 35 6.36 -12.09 -1.77
C PHE A 35 5.40 -11.52 -0.72
N LEU A 36 5.45 -10.19 -0.57
CA LEU A 36 4.44 -9.41 0.13
C LEU A 36 3.39 -8.97 -0.89
N TYR A 37 2.15 -9.42 -0.71
CA TYR A 37 0.97 -8.98 -1.45
C TYR A 37 0.31 -7.83 -0.71
N LEU A 38 -0.16 -6.83 -1.46
CA LEU A 38 -0.81 -5.65 -0.89
C LEU A 38 -1.86 -5.04 -1.82
N THR A 39 -2.97 -4.58 -1.24
CA THR A 39 -4.00 -3.82 -1.95
C THR A 39 -3.73 -2.32 -1.80
N ALA A 40 -4.11 -1.52 -2.80
CA ALA A 40 -4.14 -0.06 -2.69
C ALA A 40 -5.59 0.44 -2.76
N ALA A 41 -6.21 0.59 -1.59
CA ALA A 41 -7.64 0.90 -1.46
C ALA A 41 -8.01 2.37 -1.72
N GLN A 42 -7.04 3.29 -1.84
CA GLN A 42 -7.32 4.70 -2.14
C GLN A 42 -8.29 5.38 -1.15
N ILE A 43 -8.31 4.99 0.13
CA ILE A 43 -9.31 5.44 1.12
C ILE A 43 -9.43 6.97 1.21
N HIS A 44 -8.30 7.68 1.16
CA HIS A 44 -8.25 9.15 1.08
C HIS A 44 -8.99 9.79 -0.11
N LEU A 45 -9.40 9.03 -1.12
CA LEU A 45 -10.16 9.53 -2.27
C LEU A 45 -11.68 9.30 -2.14
N THR A 46 -12.12 8.60 -1.09
CA THR A 46 -13.55 8.36 -0.87
C THR A 46 -14.29 9.65 -0.42
N PRO A 47 -15.63 9.72 -0.59
CA PRO A 47 -16.45 10.86 -0.18
C PRO A 47 -16.22 11.32 1.26
N LYS A 48 -15.99 10.36 2.17
CA LYS A 48 -15.73 10.61 3.60
C LYS A 48 -14.56 11.57 3.82
N TRP A 49 -13.57 11.58 2.91
CA TRP A 49 -12.35 12.38 3.01
C TRP A 49 -12.29 13.51 1.96
N ASN A 50 -13.34 13.71 1.16
CA ASN A 50 -13.36 14.66 0.04
C ASN A 50 -14.67 15.46 -0.06
N ASN A 51 -15.20 15.95 1.06
CA ASN A 51 -16.41 16.80 1.10
C ASN A 51 -17.61 16.18 0.35
N GLY A 52 -17.80 14.86 0.49
CA GLY A 52 -18.88 14.14 -0.18
C GLY A 52 -18.63 13.76 -1.64
N GLN A 53 -17.50 14.16 -2.24
CA GLN A 53 -17.15 13.80 -3.62
C GLN A 53 -16.38 12.48 -3.68
N ASP A 54 -16.82 11.54 -4.53
CA ASP A 54 -16.03 10.35 -4.82
C ASP A 54 -14.95 10.66 -5.86
N ARG A 55 -13.68 10.44 -5.49
CA ARG A 55 -12.51 10.66 -6.33
C ARG A 55 -11.72 9.37 -6.56
N VAL A 56 -12.25 8.21 -6.15
CA VAL A 56 -11.61 6.91 -6.36
C VAL A 56 -11.43 6.66 -7.85
N GLN A 57 -10.26 6.13 -8.23
CA GLN A 57 -9.97 5.79 -9.61
C GLN A 57 -9.87 4.27 -9.77
N TYR A 58 -10.76 3.73 -10.59
CA TYR A 58 -10.80 2.31 -10.91
C TYR A 58 -9.80 1.94 -12.02
N PRO A 59 -9.34 0.68 -12.08
CA PRO A 59 -9.60 -0.38 -11.11
C PRO A 59 -8.77 -0.21 -9.81
N PHE A 60 -9.25 -0.83 -8.72
CA PHE A 60 -8.39 -1.13 -7.58
C PHE A 60 -7.30 -2.11 -8.01
N ARG A 61 -6.16 -2.09 -7.31
CA ARG A 61 -4.99 -2.87 -7.71
C ARG A 61 -4.45 -3.65 -6.53
N LEU A 62 -4.09 -4.90 -6.83
CA LEU A 62 -3.25 -5.76 -6.00
C LEU A 62 -1.83 -5.68 -6.56
N TYR A 63 -0.86 -5.47 -5.69
CA TYR A 63 0.56 -5.52 -6.02
C TYR A 63 1.22 -6.66 -5.27
N LYS A 64 2.36 -7.11 -5.80
CA LYS A 64 3.29 -7.98 -5.08
C LYS A 64 4.67 -7.36 -5.07
N LEU A 65 5.38 -7.52 -3.96
CA LEU A 65 6.74 -7.05 -3.75
C LEU A 65 7.59 -8.24 -3.30
N LYS A 66 8.73 -8.47 -3.97
CA LYS A 66 9.68 -9.48 -3.52
C LYS A 66 10.34 -8.99 -2.23
N LEU A 67 10.35 -9.82 -1.19
CA LEU A 67 11.04 -9.51 0.05
C LEU A 67 12.52 -9.90 -0.05
N PRO A 68 13.42 -9.13 0.58
CA PRO A 68 14.84 -9.46 0.66
C PRO A 68 15.10 -10.68 1.55
#